data_AF-A0A502E9J9-F1
#
_entry.id   AF-A0A502E9J9-F1
#
_cell.length_a   1.000
_cell.length_b   1.000
_cell.length_c   1.000
_cell.angle_alpha   90.00
_cell.angle_beta   90.00
_cell.angle_gamma   90.00
#
_symmetry.space_group_name_H-M   'P 1'
#
loop_
_entity.id
_entity.type
_entity.pdbx_description
1 polymer ?
#
loop_
_entity_poly.entity_id
_entity_poly.type
_entity_poly.pdbx_seq_one_letter_code
_entity_poly.pdbx_strand_id
1 'polypeptide(L)'
;MHHATRHSRVAHGGQVNSVRSCDKLPAVAYLLQLDSSANLTSSTSRRLTAEFAQRWVAMGPEREIRRRDLHTSPLPHLPTNTLHFTPPRRPDDGVDPTVEATRLQDELISELSGAEHVVIGAPMYNFSMPSTLKAWLDYVHVIGATSPADEGVAPLLSKPVTVVSARATPTGSDQRADFVLGPLFTILGGFMGMDVQAFVVHTEAPTAAGDFHRPYEHVLGQLLDGIE
;
A
#
# COMPACT_ATOMS: atom_id res chain seq x y z
N MET A 1 -76.98 45.97 -9.13
CA MET A 1 -75.54 45.75 -9.39
C MET A 1 -75.06 44.75 -8.34
N HIS A 2 -75.17 43.44 -8.60
CA HIS A 2 -74.07 42.58 -9.12
C HIS A 2 -72.83 42.64 -8.22
N HIS A 3 -72.22 41.56 -7.75
CA HIS A 3 -72.47 40.12 -7.78
C HIS A 3 -71.52 39.53 -6.71
N ALA A 4 -71.97 38.58 -5.90
CA ALA A 4 -71.07 37.73 -5.12
C ALA A 4 -70.31 36.79 -6.07
N THR A 5 -69.01 36.61 -5.86
CA THR A 5 -68.20 35.63 -6.61
C THR A 5 -67.46 34.72 -5.63
N ARG A 6 -67.93 33.47 -5.56
CA ARG A 6 -67.21 32.31 -5.03
C ARG A 6 -65.95 32.10 -5.84
N HIS A 7 -64.82 31.81 -5.20
CA HIS A 7 -63.75 30.99 -5.81
C HIS A 7 -63.35 29.88 -4.83
N SER A 8 -63.65 28.65 -5.22
CA SER A 8 -63.00 27.44 -4.74
C SER A 8 -61.62 27.31 -5.39
N ARG A 9 -60.64 26.75 -4.67
CA ARG A 9 -59.55 25.91 -5.22
C ARG A 9 -58.82 25.28 -4.04
N VAL A 10 -59.08 23.99 -3.81
CA VAL A 10 -58.25 22.83 -4.21
C VAL A 10 -57.06 22.67 -3.26
N ALA A 11 -57.19 21.69 -2.37
CA ALA A 11 -56.09 21.11 -1.63
C ALA A 11 -55.12 20.45 -2.64
N HIS A 12 -53.86 20.88 -2.62
CA HIS A 12 -52.77 20.14 -3.27
C HIS A 12 -52.00 19.40 -2.20
N GLY A 13 -52.29 18.09 -2.10
CA GLY A 13 -51.37 17.13 -1.52
C GLY A 13 -50.11 17.08 -2.37
N GLY A 14 -49.04 17.67 -1.87
CA GLY A 14 -47.69 17.48 -2.40
C GLY A 14 -47.14 16.18 -1.85
N GLN A 15 -47.17 15.13 -2.67
CA GLN A 15 -46.33 13.94 -2.46
C GLN A 15 -44.86 14.37 -2.41
N VAL A 16 -44.24 14.15 -1.25
CA VAL A 16 -42.79 14.22 -1.10
C VAL A 16 -42.22 13.01 -1.83
N ASN A 17 -41.79 13.18 -3.08
CA ASN A 17 -40.99 12.18 -3.78
C ASN A 17 -39.61 12.15 -3.11
N SER A 18 -39.41 11.17 -2.22
CA SER A 18 -38.10 10.80 -1.71
C SER A 18 -37.25 10.33 -2.89
N VAL A 19 -36.28 11.14 -3.31
CA VAL A 19 -35.19 10.67 -4.16
C VAL A 19 -34.46 9.61 -3.34
N ARG A 20 -34.60 8.35 -3.75
CA ARG A 20 -33.86 7.24 -3.16
C ARG A 20 -32.38 7.55 -3.31
N SER A 21 -31.70 7.65 -2.16
CA SER A 21 -30.26 7.45 -2.04
C SER A 21 -29.86 6.31 -2.96
N CYS A 22 -29.03 6.60 -3.95
CA CYS A 22 -28.34 5.57 -4.69
C CYS A 22 -27.33 5.00 -3.71
N ASP A 23 -27.73 3.97 -2.96
CA ASP A 23 -26.84 3.23 -2.08
C ASP A 23 -25.72 2.69 -2.96
N LYS A 24 -24.60 3.41 -3.01
CA LYS A 24 -23.36 2.87 -3.55
C LYS A 24 -23.11 1.60 -2.76
N LEU A 25 -23.09 0.47 -3.45
CA LEU A 25 -22.56 -0.77 -2.89
C LEU A 25 -21.25 -0.42 -2.18
N PRO A 26 -21.01 -0.89 -0.94
CA PRO A 26 -19.77 -0.59 -0.24
C PRO A 26 -18.61 -1.01 -1.16
N ALA A 27 -17.66 -0.09 -1.37
CA ALA A 27 -16.47 -0.41 -2.14
C ALA A 27 -15.76 -1.56 -1.42
N VAL A 28 -15.48 -2.66 -2.13
CA VAL A 28 -14.76 -3.81 -1.56
C VAL A 28 -13.44 -3.31 -0.99
N ALA A 29 -13.25 -3.48 0.32
CA ALA A 29 -12.00 -3.17 0.99
C ALA A 29 -10.94 -4.16 0.51
N TYR A 30 -9.73 -3.68 0.23
CA TYR A 30 -8.67 -4.59 -0.18
C TYR A 30 -7.35 -4.33 0.53
N LEU A 31 -6.64 -5.44 0.73
CA LEU A 31 -5.24 -5.44 1.12
C LEU A 31 -4.38 -5.59 -0.13
N LEU A 32 -3.39 -4.71 -0.27
CA LEU A 32 -2.39 -4.81 -1.31
C LEU A 32 -1.24 -5.68 -0.80
N GLN A 33 -1.08 -6.87 -1.38
CA GLN A 33 0.04 -7.78 -1.12
C GLN A 33 1.11 -7.59 -2.19
N LEU A 34 2.29 -7.10 -1.77
CA LEU A 34 3.48 -6.94 -2.59
C LEU A 34 4.50 -8.02 -2.26
N ASP A 35 4.80 -8.90 -3.22
CA ASP A 35 5.86 -9.91 -3.08
C ASP A 35 7.03 -9.58 -4.00
N SER A 36 8.25 -9.57 -3.46
CA SER A 36 9.47 -9.23 -4.24
C SER A 36 10.55 -10.33 -4.26
N SER A 37 10.30 -11.45 -3.59
CA SER A 37 11.24 -12.58 -3.52
C SER A 37 11.41 -13.27 -4.86
N ALA A 38 12.65 -13.43 -5.33
CA ALA A 38 13.00 -14.25 -6.49
C ALA A 38 12.82 -15.76 -6.24
N ASN A 39 12.86 -16.19 -4.98
CA ASN A 39 12.53 -17.56 -4.63
C ASN A 39 11.00 -17.72 -4.62
N LEU A 40 10.46 -18.53 -5.55
CA LEU A 40 9.03 -18.78 -5.72
C LEU A 40 8.50 -19.98 -4.94
N THR A 41 9.38 -20.87 -4.48
CA THR A 41 9.00 -22.18 -3.95
C THR A 41 9.15 -22.28 -2.44
N SER A 42 10.20 -21.67 -1.87
CA SER A 42 10.53 -21.80 -0.44
C SER A 42 10.77 -20.46 0.26
N SER A 43 10.30 -19.36 -0.32
CA SER A 43 10.48 -18.04 0.30
C SER A 43 9.66 -17.86 1.57
N THR A 44 10.36 -17.65 2.68
CA THR A 44 9.75 -17.37 3.97
C THR A 44 8.98 -16.05 3.99
N SER A 45 9.49 -15.02 3.31
CA SER A 45 8.78 -13.73 3.19
C SER A 45 7.43 -13.90 2.48
N ARG A 46 7.38 -14.58 1.33
CA ARG A 46 6.13 -14.87 0.59
C ARG A 46 5.14 -15.68 1.43
N ARG A 47 5.63 -16.65 2.21
CA ARG A 47 4.78 -17.47 3.06
C ARG A 47 4.12 -16.62 4.15
N LEU A 48 4.90 -15.83 4.88
CA LEU A 48 4.38 -14.95 5.94
C LEU A 48 3.43 -13.86 5.41
N THR A 49 3.74 -13.24 4.27
CA THR A 49 2.84 -12.24 3.65
C THR A 49 1.53 -12.86 3.20
N ALA A 50 1.56 -14.09 2.69
CA ALA A 50 0.34 -14.85 2.36
C ALA A 50 -0.49 -15.18 3.61
N GLU A 51 0.11 -15.65 4.70
CA GLU A 51 -0.59 -15.92 5.96
C GLU A 51 -1.26 -14.65 6.51
N PHE A 52 -0.53 -13.52 6.52
CA PHE A 52 -1.07 -12.23 6.92
C PHE A 52 -2.27 -11.81 6.06
N ALA A 53 -2.12 -11.87 4.73
CA ALA A 53 -3.17 -11.46 3.80
C ALA A 53 -4.43 -12.33 3.92
N GLN A 54 -4.27 -13.65 4.13
CA GLN A 54 -5.38 -14.57 4.35
C GLN A 54 -6.10 -14.29 5.67
N ARG A 55 -5.34 -14.05 6.75
CA ARG A 55 -5.92 -13.68 8.05
C ARG A 55 -6.68 -12.36 7.98
N TRP A 56 -6.15 -11.37 7.25
CA TRP A 56 -6.79 -10.08 7.05
C TRP A 56 -8.13 -10.20 6.31
N VAL A 57 -8.20 -10.97 5.22
CA VAL A 57 -9.47 -11.20 4.51
C VAL A 57 -10.46 -11.97 5.38
N ALA A 58 -10.00 -12.91 6.20
CA ALA A 58 -10.87 -13.67 7.10
C ALA A 58 -11.54 -12.81 8.20
N MET A 59 -11.18 -11.52 8.35
CA MET A 59 -11.85 -10.61 9.27
C MET A 59 -13.24 -10.16 8.82
N GLY A 60 -13.59 -10.30 7.54
CA GLY A 60 -14.91 -9.88 7.06
C GLY A 60 -15.23 -10.25 5.61
N PRO A 61 -16.52 -10.36 5.26
CA PRO A 61 -16.97 -10.86 3.96
C PRO A 61 -16.74 -9.91 2.77
N GLU A 62 -16.41 -8.64 3.02
CA GLU A 62 -16.20 -7.60 1.99
C GLU A 62 -14.72 -7.18 1.88
N ARG A 63 -13.82 -8.14 2.11
CA ARG A 63 -12.37 -7.97 2.06
C ARG A 63 -11.77 -8.83 0.96
N GLU A 64 -10.87 -8.28 0.15
CA GLU A 64 -10.14 -9.03 -0.89
C GLU A 64 -8.62 -8.80 -0.82
N ILE A 65 -7.85 -9.72 -1.43
CA ILE A 65 -6.41 -9.59 -1.59
C ILE A 65 -6.12 -9.18 -3.03
N ARG A 66 -5.52 -8.01 -3.23
CA ARG A 66 -4.93 -7.63 -4.52
C ARG A 66 -3.43 -7.90 -4.47
N ARG A 67 -2.97 -8.75 -5.39
CA ARG A 67 -1.58 -9.23 -5.42
C ARG A 67 -0.82 -8.57 -6.54
N ARG A 68 0.33 -8.00 -6.22
CA ARG A 68 1.35 -7.60 -7.20
C ARG A 68 2.67 -8.27 -6.86
N ASP A 69 3.06 -9.20 -7.72
CA ASP A 69 4.33 -9.90 -7.61
C ASP A 69 5.39 -9.20 -8.46
N LEU A 70 6.30 -8.51 -7.78
CA LEU A 70 7.35 -7.70 -8.39
C LEU A 70 8.48 -8.56 -8.97
N HIS A 71 8.50 -9.88 -8.73
CA HIS A 71 9.47 -10.78 -9.36
C HIS A 71 8.92 -11.44 -10.62
N THR A 72 7.68 -11.96 -10.57
CA THR A 72 7.08 -12.64 -11.73
C THR A 72 6.50 -11.66 -12.75
N SER A 73 6.13 -10.45 -12.31
CA SER A 73 5.74 -9.33 -13.17
C SER A 73 6.53 -8.08 -12.78
N PRO A 74 7.84 -8.04 -13.09
CA PRO A 74 8.69 -6.94 -12.68
C PRO A 74 8.31 -5.66 -13.42
N LEU A 75 8.41 -4.54 -12.70
CA LEU A 75 8.27 -3.22 -13.30
C LEU A 75 9.55 -2.86 -14.07
N PRO A 76 9.45 -2.09 -15.17
CA PRO A 76 10.63 -1.46 -15.75
C PRO A 76 11.30 -0.54 -14.72
N HIS A 77 12.57 -0.19 -14.93
CA HIS A 77 13.17 0.89 -14.13
C HIS A 77 12.51 2.23 -14.46
N LEU A 78 12.56 3.16 -13.50
CA LEU A 78 12.00 4.49 -13.68
C LEU A 78 12.66 5.16 -14.90
N PRO A 79 11.89 5.47 -15.97
CA PRO A 79 12.47 5.90 -17.25
C PRO A 79 12.98 7.35 -17.20
N THR A 80 12.39 8.19 -16.36
CA THR A 80 12.75 9.60 -16.21
C THR A 80 12.63 10.01 -14.74
N ASN A 81 13.52 10.89 -14.28
CA ASN A 81 13.46 11.46 -12.93
C ASN A 81 12.22 12.35 -12.71
N THR A 82 11.63 12.87 -13.78
CA THR A 82 10.43 13.72 -13.77
C THR A 82 9.19 13.00 -13.23
N LEU A 83 9.17 11.66 -13.23
CA LEU A 83 8.11 10.88 -12.60
C LEU A 83 8.15 10.94 -11.06
N HIS A 84 9.21 11.43 -10.44
CA HIS A 84 9.21 11.69 -9.00
C HIS A 84 8.41 12.95 -8.60
N PHE A 85 7.79 13.65 -9.56
CA PHE A 85 7.07 14.90 -9.33
C PHE A 85 5.72 14.90 -10.05
N THR A 86 4.70 15.50 -9.43
CA THR A 86 3.48 15.89 -10.14
C THR A 86 3.80 16.88 -11.27
N PRO A 87 2.98 16.95 -12.34
CA PRO A 87 3.26 17.83 -13.48
C PRO A 87 3.62 19.28 -13.11
N PRO A 88 2.95 19.96 -12.14
CA PRO A 88 3.31 21.33 -11.75
C PRO A 88 4.65 21.47 -11.03
N ARG A 89 5.25 20.36 -10.59
CA ARG A 89 6.49 20.33 -9.79
C ARG A 89 7.69 19.79 -10.56
N ARG A 90 7.51 19.40 -11.83
CA ARG A 90 8.60 18.88 -12.66
C ARG A 90 9.64 19.97 -12.92
N PRO A 91 10.95 19.62 -12.96
CA PRO A 91 11.98 20.54 -13.43
C PRO A 91 11.72 21.00 -14.88
N ASP A 92 11.97 22.27 -15.17
CA ASP A 92 11.78 22.85 -16.51
C ASP A 92 12.68 22.18 -17.59
N ASP A 93 13.84 21.65 -17.19
CA ASP A 93 14.80 20.94 -18.04
C ASP A 93 14.62 19.40 -18.03
N GLY A 94 13.54 18.93 -17.41
CA GLY A 94 13.24 17.50 -17.28
C GLY A 94 12.79 16.86 -18.60
N VAL A 95 13.12 15.58 -18.77
CA VAL A 95 12.59 14.78 -19.89
C VAL A 95 11.17 14.34 -19.53
N ASP A 96 10.20 14.64 -20.39
CA ASP A 96 8.83 14.18 -20.18
C ASP A 96 8.73 12.65 -20.23
N PRO A 97 7.99 12.04 -19.30
CA PRO A 97 7.74 10.60 -19.36
C PRO A 97 6.84 10.26 -20.54
N THR A 98 6.95 9.03 -21.03
CA THR A 98 6.02 8.53 -22.04
C THR A 98 4.61 8.39 -21.46
N VAL A 99 3.60 8.31 -22.34
CA VAL A 99 2.20 8.07 -21.94
C VAL A 99 2.07 6.74 -21.19
N GLU A 100 2.79 5.72 -21.62
CA GLU A 100 2.79 4.39 -21.01
C GLU A 100 3.40 4.41 -19.60
N ALA A 101 4.50 5.14 -19.43
CA ALA A 101 5.15 5.29 -18.12
C ALA A 101 4.27 6.07 -17.14
N THR A 102 3.60 7.12 -17.61
CA THR A 102 2.63 7.89 -16.82
C THR A 102 1.45 7.01 -16.42
N ARG A 103 0.86 6.28 -17.36
CA ARG A 103 -0.27 5.36 -17.10
C ARG A 103 0.11 4.28 -16.09
N LEU A 104 1.32 3.71 -16.18
CA LEU A 104 1.81 2.74 -15.21
C LEU A 104 1.96 3.36 -13.82
N GLN A 105 2.52 4.56 -13.72
CA GLN A 105 2.63 5.25 -12.43
C GLN A 105 1.25 5.52 -11.81
N ASP A 106 0.30 6.00 -12.61
CA ASP A 106 -1.08 6.25 -12.15
C ASP A 106 -1.75 4.96 -11.64
N GLU A 107 -1.55 3.84 -12.33
CA GLU A 107 -2.05 2.52 -11.90
C GLU A 107 -1.47 2.12 -10.53
N LEU A 108 -0.15 2.27 -10.35
CA LEU A 108 0.54 1.91 -9.10
C LEU A 108 0.16 2.82 -7.94
N ILE A 109 0.04 4.13 -8.17
CA ILE A 109 -0.40 5.09 -7.15
C ILE A 109 -1.85 4.83 -6.75
N SER A 110 -2.72 4.53 -7.73
CA SER A 110 -4.13 4.21 -7.47
C SER A 110 -4.28 2.91 -6.65
N GLU A 111 -3.53 1.87 -7.01
CA GLU A 111 -3.47 0.61 -6.28
C GLU A 111 -2.97 0.80 -4.83
N LEU A 112 -1.94 1.61 -4.62
CA LEU A 112 -1.43 1.91 -3.27
C LEU A 112 -2.43 2.76 -2.46
N SER A 113 -3.00 3.80 -3.08
CA SER A 113 -3.85 4.77 -2.40
C SER A 113 -5.18 4.17 -2.00
N GLY A 114 -5.75 3.29 -2.84
CA GLY A 114 -7.04 2.64 -2.58
C GLY A 114 -6.98 1.49 -1.58
N ALA A 115 -5.79 0.96 -1.26
CA ALA A 115 -5.66 -0.15 -0.32
C ALA A 115 -5.99 0.29 1.12
N GLU A 116 -6.68 -0.55 1.89
CA GLU A 116 -6.86 -0.32 3.32
C GLU A 116 -5.60 -0.68 4.10
N HIS A 117 -4.88 -1.72 3.66
CA HIS A 117 -3.63 -2.19 4.26
C HIS A 117 -2.65 -2.60 3.16
N VAL A 118 -1.35 -2.34 3.36
CA VAL A 118 -0.29 -2.84 2.46
C VAL A 118 0.57 -3.86 3.20
N VAL A 119 0.75 -5.06 2.65
CA VAL A 119 1.70 -6.04 3.18
C VAL A 119 2.80 -6.28 2.16
N ILE A 120 4.07 -6.20 2.59
CA ILE A 120 5.25 -6.22 1.72
C ILE A 120 6.20 -7.34 2.14
N GLY A 121 6.48 -8.26 1.24
CA GLY A 121 7.56 -9.24 1.37
C GLY A 121 8.86 -8.68 0.80
N ALA A 122 9.82 -8.38 1.68
CA ALA A 122 11.10 -7.73 1.36
C ALA A 122 12.31 -8.60 1.83
N PRO A 123 12.58 -9.74 1.19
CA PRO A 123 13.73 -10.56 1.55
C PRO A 123 15.04 -9.80 1.33
N MET A 124 16.05 -10.09 2.14
CA MET A 124 17.35 -9.48 1.98
C MET A 124 18.13 -10.15 0.83
N TYR A 125 18.51 -9.37 -0.18
CA TYR A 125 19.47 -9.76 -1.21
C TYR A 125 20.67 -8.81 -1.18
N ASN A 126 21.88 -9.36 -1.01
CA ASN A 126 23.11 -8.60 -0.91
C ASN A 126 23.02 -7.42 0.09
N PHE A 127 22.51 -7.71 1.29
CA PHE A 127 22.32 -6.75 2.39
C PHE A 127 21.30 -5.62 2.15
N SER A 128 20.54 -5.65 1.05
CA SER A 128 19.52 -4.66 0.71
C SER A 128 18.20 -5.32 0.30
N MET A 129 17.18 -4.52 0.02
CA MET A 129 15.91 -4.98 -0.55
C MET A 129 16.11 -5.48 -2.00
N PRO A 130 15.19 -6.30 -2.55
CA PRO A 130 15.26 -6.69 -3.95
C PRO A 130 15.12 -5.44 -4.85
N SER A 131 15.89 -5.38 -5.94
CA SER A 131 15.87 -4.23 -6.86
C SER A 131 14.49 -3.98 -7.49
N THR A 132 13.68 -5.03 -7.63
CA THR A 132 12.29 -4.93 -8.11
C THR A 132 11.37 -4.23 -7.11
N LEU A 133 11.59 -4.41 -5.80
CA LEU A 133 10.90 -3.64 -4.77
C LEU A 133 11.32 -2.17 -4.80
N LYS A 134 12.61 -1.90 -5.01
CA LYS A 134 13.11 -0.52 -5.17
C LYS A 134 12.50 0.16 -6.41
N ALA A 135 12.37 -0.54 -7.53
CA ALA A 135 11.71 -0.01 -8.72
C ALA A 135 10.24 0.35 -8.44
N TRP A 136 9.51 -0.49 -7.70
CA TRP A 136 8.15 -0.15 -7.26
C TRP A 136 8.11 1.11 -6.38
N LEU A 137 9.00 1.22 -5.40
CA LEU A 137 9.12 2.42 -4.55
C LEU A 137 9.37 3.68 -5.39
N ASP A 138 10.21 3.59 -6.42
CA ASP A 138 10.53 4.72 -7.30
C ASP A 138 9.30 5.24 -8.06
N TYR A 139 8.38 4.35 -8.43
CA TYR A 139 7.13 4.76 -9.08
C TYR A 139 6.13 5.39 -8.12
N VAL A 140 6.02 4.90 -6.89
CA VAL A 140 4.96 5.35 -5.96
C VAL A 140 5.39 6.51 -5.06
N HIS A 141 6.69 6.82 -4.97
CA HIS A 141 7.19 7.98 -4.24
C HIS A 141 7.23 9.21 -5.16
N VAL A 142 6.14 9.99 -5.14
CA VAL A 142 5.91 11.12 -6.04
C VAL A 142 5.59 12.38 -5.24
N ILE A 143 6.43 13.40 -5.43
CA ILE A 143 6.32 14.68 -4.76
C ILE A 143 5.11 15.45 -5.29
N GLY A 144 4.22 15.82 -4.36
CA GLY A 144 2.93 16.45 -4.66
C GLY A 144 1.76 15.47 -4.82
N ALA A 145 2.00 14.15 -4.91
CA ALA A 145 0.94 13.14 -5.02
C ALA A 145 0.89 12.15 -3.85
N THR A 146 2.05 11.69 -3.38
CA THR A 146 2.16 10.74 -2.27
C THR A 146 3.16 11.18 -1.19
N SER A 147 3.98 12.23 -1.43
CA SER A 147 5.07 12.62 -0.52
C SER A 147 5.57 14.09 -0.63
N PRO A 148 5.24 14.97 0.34
CA PRO A 148 3.88 15.12 0.82
C PRO A 148 2.94 15.40 -0.37
N ALA A 149 1.68 15.01 -0.26
CA ALA A 149 0.71 15.40 -1.27
C ALA A 149 0.38 16.90 -1.17
N ASP A 150 0.05 17.49 -2.32
CA ASP A 150 -0.33 18.89 -2.41
C ASP A 150 -1.73 19.12 -1.81
N GLU A 151 -2.06 20.40 -1.58
CA GLU A 151 -3.42 20.86 -1.26
C GLU A 151 -4.02 20.30 0.05
N GLY A 152 -3.18 19.77 0.95
CA GLY A 152 -3.62 19.18 2.22
C GLY A 152 -4.26 17.80 2.07
N VAL A 153 -4.18 17.20 0.89
CA VAL A 153 -4.56 15.80 0.67
C VAL A 153 -3.40 14.94 1.18
N ALA A 154 -3.67 13.92 1.97
CA ALA A 154 -2.65 12.99 2.46
C ALA A 154 -3.19 11.56 2.31
N PRO A 155 -3.22 11.01 1.09
CA PRO A 155 -3.99 9.80 0.78
C PRO A 155 -3.45 8.54 1.47
N LEU A 156 -2.22 8.63 2.00
CA LEU A 156 -1.50 7.54 2.64
C LEU A 156 -1.29 7.77 4.14
N LEU A 157 -1.76 8.91 4.68
CA LEU A 157 -1.57 9.26 6.09
C LEU A 157 -2.19 8.18 6.98
N SER A 158 -1.39 7.66 7.90
CA SER A 158 -1.76 6.58 8.83
C SER A 158 -2.26 5.30 8.14
N LYS A 159 -1.97 5.12 6.83
CA LYS A 159 -2.28 3.86 6.16
C LYS A 159 -1.36 2.77 6.72
N PRO A 160 -1.90 1.66 7.24
CA PRO A 160 -1.07 0.62 7.83
C PRO A 160 -0.26 -0.12 6.76
N VAL A 161 1.03 -0.31 7.04
CA VAL A 161 1.97 -1.06 6.20
C VAL A 161 2.69 -2.09 7.04
N THR A 162 2.54 -3.36 6.68
CA THR A 162 3.25 -4.48 7.31
C THR A 162 4.36 -4.97 6.39
N VAL A 163 5.62 -4.93 6.84
CA VAL A 163 6.77 -5.39 6.06
C VAL A 163 7.36 -6.65 6.69
N VAL A 164 7.56 -7.69 5.89
CA VAL A 164 8.24 -8.93 6.31
C VAL A 164 9.57 -9.06 5.57
N SER A 165 10.67 -9.02 6.31
CA SER A 165 12.02 -9.19 5.79
C SER A 165 12.59 -10.55 6.19
N ALA A 166 12.71 -11.46 5.22
CA ALA A 166 13.37 -12.76 5.41
C ALA A 166 14.87 -12.67 5.15
N ARG A 167 15.67 -13.26 6.03
CA ARG A 167 17.14 -13.17 6.03
C ARG A 167 17.75 -14.52 6.40
N ALA A 168 18.87 -14.87 5.76
CA ALA A 168 19.65 -16.02 6.18
C ALA A 168 20.44 -15.70 7.45
N THR A 169 21.15 -14.58 7.46
CA THR A 169 22.06 -14.19 8.54
C THR A 169 21.35 -13.47 9.70
N PRO A 170 21.82 -13.64 10.96
CA PRO A 170 21.27 -13.02 12.17
C PRO A 170 21.50 -11.49 12.21
N THR A 171 20.75 -10.76 11.39
CA THR A 171 20.89 -9.31 11.17
C THR A 171 19.53 -8.61 11.33
N GLY A 172 19.53 -7.27 11.42
CA GLY A 172 18.29 -6.50 11.56
C GLY A 172 17.80 -6.36 13.00
N SER A 173 18.72 -6.39 13.97
CA SER A 173 18.45 -5.99 15.36
C SER A 173 18.02 -4.52 15.44
N ASP A 174 18.69 -3.65 14.67
CA ASP A 174 18.21 -2.31 14.34
C ASP A 174 17.67 -2.29 12.92
N GLN A 175 16.34 -2.32 12.81
CA GLN A 175 15.63 -2.30 11.53
C GLN A 175 15.70 -0.93 10.84
N ARG A 176 15.92 0.16 11.58
CA ARG A 176 15.95 1.51 11.00
C ARG A 176 17.30 1.84 10.39
N ALA A 177 18.36 1.22 10.89
CA ALA A 177 19.72 1.42 10.39
C ALA A 177 20.10 0.50 9.22
N ASP A 178 19.30 -0.52 8.88
CA ASP A 178 19.64 -1.46 7.80
C ASP A 178 19.17 -1.02 6.40
N PHE A 179 19.80 -1.56 5.35
CA PHE A 179 19.52 -1.16 3.96
C PHE A 179 18.30 -1.87 3.33
N VAL A 180 17.56 -2.69 4.09
CA VAL A 180 16.33 -3.32 3.64
C VAL A 180 15.12 -2.54 4.14
N LEU A 181 15.01 -2.38 5.46
CA LEU A 181 13.89 -1.81 6.18
C LEU A 181 14.07 -0.30 6.42
N GLY A 182 15.30 0.18 6.63
CA GLY A 182 15.57 1.60 6.84
C GLY A 182 15.03 2.51 5.73
N PRO A 183 15.25 2.18 4.44
CA PRO A 183 14.65 2.93 3.33
C PRO A 183 13.12 2.86 3.32
N LEU A 184 12.50 1.74 3.70
CA LEU A 184 11.04 1.60 3.77
C LEU A 184 10.44 2.46 4.89
N PHE A 185 11.05 2.48 6.08
CA PHE A 185 10.66 3.40 7.16
C PHE A 185 10.81 4.87 6.75
N THR A 186 11.91 5.19 6.06
CA THR A 186 12.19 6.56 5.62
C THR A 186 11.16 7.02 4.58
N ILE A 187 10.95 6.23 3.53
CA ILE A 187 10.11 6.59 2.39
C ILE A 187 8.63 6.42 2.74
N LEU A 188 8.19 5.23 3.12
CA LEU A 188 6.77 4.96 3.39
C LEU A 188 6.31 5.66 4.67
N GLY A 189 7.10 5.58 5.74
CA GLY A 189 6.74 6.17 7.03
C GLY A 189 7.00 7.67 7.09
N GLY A 190 8.26 8.08 6.86
CA GLY A 190 8.67 9.48 7.02
C GLY A 190 8.10 10.41 5.96
N PHE A 191 8.25 10.04 4.70
CA PHE A 191 7.88 10.88 3.57
C PHE A 191 6.41 10.74 3.15
N MET A 192 5.89 9.51 3.12
CA MET A 192 4.52 9.22 2.70
C MET A 192 3.52 9.17 3.88
N GLY A 193 3.98 9.26 5.13
CA GLY A 193 3.14 9.37 6.32
C GLY A 193 2.41 8.09 6.72
N MET A 194 2.85 6.93 6.23
CA MET A 194 2.22 5.63 6.49
C MET A 194 2.64 5.03 7.84
N ASP A 195 1.80 4.18 8.43
CA ASP A 195 2.09 3.49 9.68
C ASP A 195 2.82 2.17 9.41
N VAL A 196 4.15 2.26 9.30
CA VAL A 196 5.01 1.11 8.95
C VAL A 196 5.35 0.28 10.19
N GLN A 197 5.03 -1.01 10.14
CA GLN A 197 5.50 -2.04 11.07
C GLN A 197 6.34 -3.08 10.31
N ALA A 198 7.50 -3.46 10.86
CA ALA A 198 8.41 -4.38 10.19
C ALA A 198 8.80 -5.59 11.04
N PHE A 199 8.84 -6.75 10.40
CA PHE A 199 9.14 -8.04 10.99
C PHE A 199 10.35 -8.65 10.30
N VAL A 200 11.38 -8.98 11.06
CA VAL A 200 12.55 -9.71 10.56
C VAL A 200 12.38 -11.18 10.93
N VAL A 201 12.54 -12.07 9.95
CA VAL A 201 12.55 -13.52 10.14
C VAL A 201 13.86 -14.11 9.63
N HIS A 202 14.42 -15.03 10.40
CA HIS A 202 15.66 -15.73 10.08
C HIS A 202 15.36 -17.14 9.57
N THR A 203 15.99 -17.51 8.46
CA THR A 203 15.80 -18.82 7.81
C THR A 203 16.87 -19.84 8.18
N GLU A 204 17.98 -19.38 8.76
CA GLU A 204 19.06 -20.23 9.26
C GLU A 204 19.18 -20.08 10.78
N ALA A 205 19.60 -21.16 11.43
CA ALA A 205 19.84 -21.15 12.87
C ALA A 205 21.00 -20.20 13.23
N PRO A 206 20.98 -19.61 14.44
CA PRO A 206 22.09 -18.77 14.89
C PRO A 206 23.38 -19.58 14.96
N THR A 207 24.50 -18.94 14.62
CA THR A 207 25.81 -19.58 14.62
C THR A 207 26.45 -19.61 16.00
N ALA A 208 26.09 -18.65 16.86
CA ALA A 208 26.55 -18.55 18.23
C ALA A 208 25.39 -18.25 19.19
N ALA A 209 25.56 -18.64 20.45
CA ALA A 209 24.62 -18.29 21.51
C ALA A 209 24.61 -16.76 21.72
N GLY A 210 23.42 -16.16 21.69
CA GLY A 210 23.24 -14.71 21.84
C GLY A 210 23.12 -13.94 20.53
N ASP A 211 23.31 -14.59 19.37
CA ASP A 211 23.02 -13.98 18.07
C ASP A 211 21.54 -13.55 18.00
N PHE A 212 21.29 -12.36 17.46
CA PHE A 212 19.92 -11.90 17.24
C PHE A 212 19.24 -12.81 16.22
N HIS A 213 18.29 -13.62 16.69
CA HIS A 213 17.60 -14.60 15.87
C HIS A 213 16.10 -14.55 16.14
N ARG A 214 15.32 -14.64 15.05
CA ARG A 214 13.85 -14.55 15.06
C ARG A 214 13.29 -15.68 14.19
N PRO A 215 12.89 -16.81 14.79
CA PRO A 215 12.42 -17.96 14.04
C PRO A 215 11.03 -17.71 13.45
N TYR A 216 10.70 -18.49 12.41
CA TYR A 216 9.43 -18.38 11.69
C TYR A 216 8.19 -18.34 12.61
N GLU A 217 8.03 -19.33 13.50
CA GLU A 217 6.83 -19.45 14.34
C GLU A 217 6.64 -18.24 15.27
N HIS A 218 7.74 -17.70 15.81
CA HIS A 218 7.70 -16.49 16.63
C HIS A 218 7.22 -15.29 15.82
N VAL A 219 7.77 -15.11 14.61
CA VAL A 219 7.40 -13.99 13.75
C VAL A 219 5.98 -14.13 13.25
N LEU A 220 5.53 -15.34 12.91
CA LEU A 220 4.16 -15.62 12.50
C LEU A 220 3.16 -15.22 13.60
N GLY A 221 3.40 -15.62 14.85
CA GLY A 221 2.54 -15.23 15.97
C GLY A 221 2.41 -13.70 16.08
N GLN A 222 3.54 -12.99 16.14
CA GLN A 222 3.54 -11.52 16.24
C GLN A 222 2.88 -10.83 15.03
N LEU A 223 3.05 -11.41 13.84
CA LEU A 223 2.48 -10.90 12.60
C LEU A 223 0.95 -11.00 12.59
N LEU A 224 0.41 -12.11 13.13
CA LEU A 224 -1.03 -12.36 13.18
C LEU A 224 -1.72 -11.65 14.36
N ASP A 225 -1.01 -11.45 15.47
CA ASP A 225 -1.51 -10.66 16.62
C ASP A 225 -1.71 -9.17 16.25
N GLY A 226 -0.99 -8.66 15.24
CA GLY A 226 -1.13 -7.29 14.74
C GLY A 226 -2.34 -7.07 13.82
N ILE A 227 -3.15 -8.10 13.58
CA ILE A 227 -4.39 -8.02 12.79
C ILE A 227 -5.55 -7.92 13.79
N GLU A 228 -5.80 -6.71 14.30
CA GLU A 228 -6.95 -6.35 15.15
C GLU A 228 -7.93 -5.43 14.42
#